data_AF-A0A928RXB2-F1
#
_entry.id   AF-A0A928RXB2-F1
#
_cell.length_a   1.000
_cell.length_b   1.000
_cell.length_c   1.000
_cell.angle_alpha   90.00
_cell.angle_beta   90.00
_cell.angle_gamma   90.00
#
_symmetry.space_group_name_H-M   'P 1'
#
loop_
_entity.id
_entity.type
_entity.pdbx_description
1 polymer ?
#
loop_
_entity_poly.entity_id
_entity_poly.type
_entity_poly.pdbx_seq_one_letter_code
_entity_poly.pdbx_strand_id
1 'polypeptide(L)'
;MTSTTSLKGDNSMDRRLQSGDVVFVHPVGPLVGVAGNVKRPAVYELASSLDLAGVIELAGGAMPTAFTQRVQVERIEGNKKRTVTDINAENGSAASDFRLQDGDFVKVFAITEKDANAVFVRGKVKRPGKYELKDGMRLSDILKGEGDVDDEAHLDYGLIKRLRPPEMKAELLPFSLASVFSGKDDPILEPRDTVFVFSRWYFSERPRVRLEGEVRCSSDFVLKSGDRREKRMERREAEEKPAAYEPGKDEKFGQKPDKQEDFKKELKKEGTVRKDEHRPGLKEVLPDRETPARDAKESRQNGQAQSEEAGYEDKGDISYKRCELEYRDNLTVRDLVLLTGGLAPEASSGGFEVYRTDPGTRAIESMELNLSKAMATDPEHNLMLRPDDRVVIHSIRELSPRRFVSIRGEVGKPGEYEYASNWTVRDLVFAAGGVLDSDYLKEA
;
A
#
# COMPACT_ATOMS: atom_id res chain seq x y z
N MET A 1 -51.80 -25.24 20.07
CA MET A 1 -51.70 -25.67 18.66
C MET A 1 -50.49 -24.99 18.03
N THR A 2 -49.98 -25.48 16.90
CA THR A 2 -48.61 -25.22 16.42
C THR A 2 -48.35 -23.79 15.94
N SER A 3 -47.26 -23.18 16.42
CA SER A 3 -46.85 -21.80 16.10
C SER A 3 -46.38 -21.58 14.65
N THR A 4 -46.10 -22.67 13.91
CA THR A 4 -45.53 -22.66 12.55
C THR A 4 -46.39 -22.00 11.48
N THR A 5 -47.71 -21.90 11.67
CA THR A 5 -48.63 -21.26 10.70
C THR A 5 -48.34 -19.76 10.55
N SER A 6 -48.16 -19.06 11.67
CA SER A 6 -47.89 -17.61 11.69
C SER A 6 -46.52 -17.27 11.05
N LEU A 7 -45.52 -18.13 11.23
CA LEU A 7 -44.19 -17.99 10.58
C LEU A 7 -44.22 -18.12 9.05
N LYS A 8 -45.31 -18.63 8.46
CA LYS A 8 -45.55 -18.68 7.01
C LYS A 8 -46.53 -17.60 6.53
N GLY A 9 -46.97 -16.70 7.41
CA GLY A 9 -47.84 -15.56 7.10
C GLY A 9 -49.32 -15.90 6.91
N ASP A 10 -49.73 -17.12 7.26
CA ASP A 10 -51.12 -17.57 7.13
C ASP A 10 -51.98 -17.11 8.32
N ASN A 11 -53.02 -16.34 8.03
CA ASN A 11 -53.99 -15.81 8.99
C ASN A 11 -55.38 -16.46 8.86
N SER A 12 -55.55 -17.54 8.08
CA SER A 12 -56.85 -18.20 7.90
C SER A 12 -57.44 -18.78 9.18
N MET A 13 -56.59 -19.02 10.18
CA MET A 13 -56.93 -19.52 11.52
C MET A 13 -56.99 -18.43 12.59
N ASP A 14 -56.76 -17.16 12.24
CA ASP A 14 -56.72 -16.05 13.22
C ASP A 14 -58.12 -15.77 13.79
N ARG A 15 -58.18 -15.56 15.11
CA ARG A 15 -59.42 -15.51 15.89
C ARG A 15 -59.57 -14.14 16.53
N ARG A 16 -60.53 -13.36 16.02
CA ARG A 16 -60.85 -12.03 16.57
C ARG A 16 -61.35 -12.16 18.02
N LEU A 17 -60.52 -11.68 18.95
CA LEU A 17 -60.80 -11.69 20.39
C LEU A 17 -62.04 -10.87 20.76
N GLN A 18 -62.70 -11.28 21.84
CA GLN A 18 -63.89 -10.67 22.43
C GLN A 18 -63.66 -10.21 23.88
N SER A 19 -64.58 -9.39 24.39
CA SER A 19 -64.51 -8.86 25.76
C SER A 19 -64.74 -9.97 26.79
N GLY A 20 -63.67 -10.41 27.44
CA GLY A 20 -63.68 -11.51 28.42
C GLY A 20 -62.73 -12.67 28.06
N ASP A 21 -62.16 -12.67 26.85
CA ASP A 21 -61.17 -13.67 26.45
C ASP A 21 -59.88 -13.56 27.27
N VAL A 22 -59.36 -14.71 27.71
CA VAL A 22 -58.08 -14.81 28.43
C VAL A 22 -57.07 -15.56 27.55
N VAL A 23 -56.09 -14.84 27.02
CA VAL A 23 -55.00 -15.44 26.22
C VAL A 23 -53.93 -15.98 27.17
N PHE A 24 -53.85 -17.30 27.32
CA PHE A 24 -52.85 -17.97 28.14
C PHE A 24 -51.68 -18.49 27.30
N VAL A 25 -50.55 -17.78 27.33
CA VAL A 25 -49.29 -18.20 26.71
C VAL A 25 -48.56 -19.13 27.69
N HIS A 26 -48.18 -20.32 27.21
CA HIS A 26 -47.43 -21.28 28.01
C HIS A 26 -45.94 -20.87 28.08
N PRO A 27 -45.19 -21.29 29.12
CA PRO A 27 -43.73 -21.20 29.11
C PRO A 27 -43.14 -21.91 27.88
N VAL A 28 -42.02 -21.39 27.37
CA VAL A 28 -41.30 -22.01 26.23
C VAL A 28 -40.88 -23.44 26.54
N GLY A 29 -41.02 -24.32 25.55
CA GLY A 29 -40.49 -25.68 25.57
C GLY A 29 -38.98 -25.73 25.31
N PRO A 30 -38.45 -26.93 24.99
CA PRO A 30 -37.03 -27.13 24.70
C PRO A 30 -36.51 -26.22 23.58
N LEU A 31 -35.30 -25.69 23.73
CA LEU A 31 -34.72 -24.69 22.82
C LEU A 31 -33.45 -25.21 22.13
N VAL A 32 -33.26 -24.85 20.86
CA VAL A 32 -32.07 -25.15 20.07
C VAL A 32 -31.53 -23.90 19.39
N GLY A 33 -30.24 -23.63 19.54
CA GLY A 33 -29.56 -22.58 18.78
C GLY A 33 -29.20 -23.06 17.38
N VAL A 34 -29.46 -22.27 16.35
CA VAL A 34 -29.02 -22.55 14.97
C VAL A 34 -28.22 -21.36 14.44
N ALA A 35 -26.96 -21.61 14.05
CA ALA A 35 -26.01 -20.57 13.66
C ALA A 35 -25.18 -20.94 12.41
N GLY A 36 -24.59 -19.91 11.78
CA GLY A 36 -23.78 -20.05 10.58
C GLY A 36 -24.57 -19.82 9.30
N ASN A 37 -24.30 -20.63 8.26
CA ASN A 37 -24.81 -20.44 6.89
C ASN A 37 -26.25 -20.96 6.72
N VAL A 38 -27.18 -20.40 7.49
CA VAL A 38 -28.64 -20.57 7.36
C VAL A 38 -29.28 -19.22 7.12
N LYS A 39 -30.44 -19.17 6.45
CA LYS A 39 -31.07 -17.89 6.09
C LYS A 39 -31.56 -17.08 7.31
N ARG A 40 -31.81 -17.73 8.45
CA ARG A 40 -32.27 -17.11 9.71
C ARG A 40 -31.56 -17.74 10.92
N PRO A 41 -30.34 -17.29 11.27
CA PRO A 41 -29.67 -17.70 12.51
C PRO A 41 -30.44 -17.20 13.74
N ALA A 42 -30.91 -18.10 14.61
CA ALA A 42 -31.70 -17.78 15.79
C ALA A 42 -31.75 -18.96 16.78
N VAL A 43 -32.43 -18.76 17.92
CA VAL A 43 -32.87 -19.86 18.80
C VAL A 43 -34.29 -20.26 18.41
N TYR A 44 -34.54 -21.56 18.27
CA TYR A 44 -35.81 -22.14 17.87
C TYR A 44 -36.36 -23.06 18.96
N GLU A 45 -37.68 -23.02 19.15
CA GLU A 45 -38.41 -23.92 20.05
C GLU A 45 -38.68 -25.27 19.35
N LEU A 46 -38.29 -26.36 19.99
CA LEU A 46 -38.59 -27.71 19.54
C LEU A 46 -40.05 -28.06 19.86
N ALA A 47 -40.93 -27.93 18.87
CA ALA A 47 -42.14 -28.73 18.85
C ALA A 47 -41.77 -30.22 18.99
N SER A 48 -42.58 -31.00 19.71
CA SER A 48 -42.23 -32.27 20.38
C SER A 48 -41.83 -33.46 19.51
N SER A 49 -41.50 -33.24 18.23
CA SER A 49 -41.02 -34.25 17.29
C SER A 49 -40.05 -33.70 16.24
N LEU A 50 -39.47 -32.50 16.43
CA LEU A 50 -38.57 -31.88 15.45
C LEU A 50 -37.20 -32.58 15.41
N ASP A 51 -36.62 -32.64 14.21
CA ASP A 51 -35.30 -33.18 13.90
C ASP A 51 -34.36 -32.09 13.34
N LEU A 52 -33.12 -32.45 13.02
CA LEU A 52 -32.14 -31.50 12.48
C LEU A 52 -32.57 -30.91 11.12
N ALA A 53 -33.20 -31.69 10.25
CA ALA A 53 -33.74 -31.19 8.98
C ALA A 53 -34.84 -30.15 9.22
N GLY A 54 -35.78 -30.43 10.13
CA GLY A 54 -36.87 -29.52 10.50
C GLY A 54 -36.39 -28.22 11.13
N VAL A 55 -35.39 -28.23 12.02
CA VAL A 55 -34.86 -26.98 12.58
C VAL A 55 -34.10 -26.14 11.53
N ILE A 56 -33.47 -26.80 10.54
CA ILE A 56 -32.88 -26.12 9.39
C ILE A 56 -33.97 -25.52 8.48
N GLU A 57 -35.13 -26.16 8.29
CA GLU A 57 -36.28 -25.55 7.58
C GLU A 57 -36.81 -24.32 8.34
N LEU A 58 -36.96 -24.39 9.67
CA LEU A 58 -37.36 -23.22 10.48
C LEU A 58 -36.37 -22.05 10.35
N ALA A 59 -35.07 -22.35 10.25
CA ALA A 59 -34.01 -21.40 9.91
C ALA A 59 -34.03 -20.90 8.44
N GLY A 60 -35.10 -21.20 7.68
CA GLY A 60 -35.30 -20.83 6.29
C GLY A 60 -34.53 -21.69 5.28
N GLY A 61 -33.91 -22.78 5.74
CA GLY A 61 -32.96 -23.59 4.98
C GLY A 61 -31.53 -23.08 5.04
N ALA A 62 -30.60 -23.92 4.60
CA ALA A 62 -29.20 -23.55 4.40
C ALA A 62 -29.05 -22.47 3.31
N MET A 63 -27.95 -21.70 3.38
CA MET A 63 -27.53 -20.78 2.32
C MET A 63 -26.77 -21.52 1.21
N PRO A 64 -26.68 -20.99 -0.03
CA PRO A 64 -25.87 -21.60 -1.10
C PRO A 64 -24.38 -21.74 -0.77
N THR A 65 -23.88 -20.95 0.19
CA THR A 65 -22.52 -21.00 0.74
C THR A 65 -22.35 -22.03 1.85
N ALA A 66 -23.37 -22.82 2.22
CA ALA A 66 -23.34 -23.73 3.36
C ALA A 66 -22.68 -25.08 3.05
N PHE A 67 -21.80 -25.53 3.93
CA PHE A 67 -21.19 -26.87 3.87
C PHE A 67 -22.10 -27.91 4.53
N THR A 68 -23.22 -28.23 3.86
CA THR A 68 -24.24 -29.19 4.33
C THR A 68 -23.69 -30.60 4.56
N GLN A 69 -22.59 -30.97 3.90
CA GLN A 69 -21.85 -32.22 4.14
C GLN A 69 -21.31 -32.37 5.58
N ARG A 70 -21.21 -31.28 6.35
CA ARG A 70 -20.81 -31.29 7.76
C ARG A 70 -21.54 -30.18 8.53
N VAL A 71 -22.80 -30.44 8.88
CA VAL A 71 -23.49 -29.72 9.95
C VAL A 71 -23.01 -30.26 11.29
N GLN A 72 -22.65 -29.37 12.21
CA GLN A 72 -22.12 -29.75 13.52
C GLN A 72 -23.14 -29.46 14.61
N VAL A 73 -23.36 -30.41 15.53
CA VAL A 73 -24.23 -30.24 16.70
C VAL A 73 -23.38 -30.36 17.96
N GLU A 74 -23.29 -29.28 18.73
CA GLU A 74 -22.72 -29.28 20.09
C GLU A 74 -23.87 -29.53 21.09
N ARG A 75 -23.69 -30.51 21.99
CA ARG A 75 -24.69 -30.91 23.02
C ARG A 75 -24.07 -30.83 24.41
N ILE A 76 -24.83 -30.38 25.41
CA ILE A 76 -24.41 -30.36 26.83
C ILE A 76 -25.11 -31.51 27.57
N GLU A 77 -24.38 -32.57 27.88
CA GLU A 77 -24.95 -33.72 28.60
C GLU A 77 -24.81 -33.55 30.12
N GLY A 78 -25.95 -33.46 30.81
CA GLY A 78 -26.07 -33.52 32.26
C GLY A 78 -25.26 -32.45 33.02
N ASN A 79 -25.04 -31.29 32.39
CA ASN A 79 -24.20 -30.18 32.89
C ASN A 79 -22.74 -30.58 33.22
N LYS A 80 -22.23 -31.68 32.65
CA LYS A 80 -20.92 -32.26 33.00
C LYS A 80 -19.95 -32.39 31.83
N LYS A 81 -20.46 -32.62 30.61
CA LYS A 81 -19.63 -32.76 29.41
C LYS A 81 -20.29 -32.09 28.21
N ARG A 82 -19.47 -31.59 27.28
CA ARG A 82 -19.91 -31.26 25.92
C ARG A 82 -19.56 -32.42 25.00
N THR A 83 -20.49 -32.78 24.13
CA THR A 83 -20.27 -33.70 23.00
C THR A 83 -20.51 -32.96 21.70
N VAL A 84 -19.81 -33.37 20.65
CA VAL A 84 -19.86 -32.73 19.33
C VAL A 84 -20.09 -33.81 18.29
N THR A 85 -21.15 -33.67 17.50
CA THR A 85 -21.54 -34.63 16.46
C THR A 85 -21.50 -33.93 15.11
N ASP A 86 -20.75 -34.49 14.16
CA ASP A 86 -20.74 -34.04 12.77
C ASP A 86 -21.71 -34.89 11.94
N ILE A 87 -22.59 -34.24 11.17
CA ILE A 87 -23.72 -34.87 10.47
C ILE A 87 -23.73 -34.37 9.02
N ASN A 88 -23.83 -35.28 8.06
CA ASN A 88 -24.06 -34.95 6.67
C ASN A 88 -25.57 -34.73 6.43
N ALA A 89 -25.93 -33.52 6.01
CA ALA A 89 -27.29 -33.09 5.70
C ALA A 89 -27.50 -32.78 4.20
N GLU A 90 -26.57 -33.16 3.33
CA GLU A 90 -26.65 -32.90 1.88
C GLU A 90 -27.58 -33.91 1.18
N ASN A 91 -27.41 -35.21 1.43
CA ASN A 91 -28.25 -36.29 0.87
C ASN A 91 -28.28 -37.51 1.80
N GLY A 92 -29.40 -37.73 2.49
CA GLY A 92 -29.62 -38.91 3.34
C GLY A 92 -30.58 -38.65 4.50
N SER A 93 -31.08 -39.73 5.13
CA SER A 93 -32.02 -39.62 6.26
C SER A 93 -31.37 -39.08 7.55
N ALA A 94 -30.03 -39.04 7.63
CA ALA A 94 -29.29 -38.67 8.84
C ALA A 94 -29.72 -37.35 9.50
N ALA A 95 -30.15 -36.34 8.74
CA ALA A 95 -30.67 -35.09 9.28
C ALA A 95 -32.14 -35.20 9.80
N SER A 96 -32.94 -36.13 9.29
CA SER A 96 -34.31 -36.43 9.78
C SER A 96 -34.33 -37.48 10.89
N ASP A 97 -33.32 -38.34 10.93
CA ASP A 97 -33.12 -39.34 11.97
C ASP A 97 -32.55 -38.71 13.25
N PHE A 98 -31.71 -37.68 13.12
CA PHE A 98 -31.07 -37.02 14.26
C PHE A 98 -32.06 -36.21 15.10
N ARG A 99 -32.37 -36.73 16.30
CA ARG A 99 -33.22 -36.08 17.29
C ARG A 99 -32.43 -35.07 18.11
N LEU A 100 -32.85 -33.81 18.01
CA LEU A 100 -32.35 -32.69 18.80
C LEU A 100 -32.84 -32.81 20.26
N GLN A 101 -32.11 -32.16 21.16
CA GLN A 101 -32.40 -32.07 22.59
C GLN A 101 -32.34 -30.61 23.06
N ASP A 102 -32.88 -30.36 24.25
CA ASP A 102 -32.82 -29.04 24.88
C ASP A 102 -31.36 -28.58 25.07
N GLY A 103 -31.06 -27.35 24.66
CA GLY A 103 -29.72 -26.78 24.73
C GLY A 103 -28.74 -27.25 23.66
N ASP A 104 -29.18 -27.99 22.62
CA ASP A 104 -28.34 -28.26 21.45
C ASP A 104 -27.99 -26.96 20.70
N PHE A 105 -26.78 -26.91 20.15
CA PHE A 105 -26.31 -25.83 19.30
C PHE A 105 -25.87 -26.36 17.93
N VAL A 106 -26.69 -26.08 16.91
CA VAL A 106 -26.49 -26.46 15.52
C VAL A 106 -25.69 -25.39 14.79
N LYS A 107 -24.61 -25.81 14.12
CA LYS A 107 -23.65 -24.93 13.45
C LYS A 107 -23.42 -25.38 12.01
N VAL A 108 -23.83 -24.54 11.07
CA VAL A 108 -23.69 -24.77 9.63
C VAL A 108 -22.49 -23.96 9.12
N PHE A 109 -21.39 -24.64 8.84
CA PHE A 109 -20.17 -24.01 8.34
C PHE A 109 -20.34 -23.49 6.90
N ALA A 110 -19.45 -22.60 6.47
CA ALA A 110 -19.33 -22.23 5.06
C ALA A 110 -18.57 -23.32 4.29
N ILE A 111 -18.89 -23.46 2.99
CA ILE A 111 -18.03 -24.19 2.05
C ILE A 111 -16.67 -23.50 2.08
N THR A 112 -15.63 -24.24 2.47
CA THR A 112 -14.25 -23.73 2.37
C THR A 112 -13.93 -23.51 0.90
N GLU A 113 -13.35 -22.36 0.54
CA GLU A 113 -12.93 -21.99 -0.82
C GLU A 113 -11.77 -22.87 -1.33
N LYS A 114 -12.07 -24.16 -1.54
CA LYS A 114 -11.22 -25.11 -2.23
C LYS A 114 -11.41 -24.90 -3.72
N ASP A 115 -10.88 -23.78 -4.20
CA ASP A 115 -10.75 -23.40 -5.61
C ASP A 115 -9.84 -24.38 -6.36
N ALA A 116 -10.28 -25.63 -6.51
CA ALA A 116 -9.55 -26.72 -7.14
C ALA A 116 -9.70 -26.73 -8.67
N ASN A 117 -10.64 -25.95 -9.20
CA ASN A 117 -10.89 -25.74 -10.63
C ASN A 117 -10.62 -24.28 -11.03
N ALA A 118 -9.66 -23.61 -10.36
CA ALA A 118 -9.33 -22.22 -10.69
C ALA A 118 -7.84 -21.90 -10.51
N VAL A 119 -7.42 -20.84 -11.19
CA VAL A 119 -6.09 -20.23 -11.15
C VAL A 119 -6.21 -18.72 -11.00
N PHE A 120 -5.15 -18.07 -10.53
CA PHE A 120 -5.17 -16.65 -10.19
C PHE A 120 -4.09 -15.90 -10.96
N VAL A 121 -4.47 -14.86 -11.71
CA VAL A 121 -3.52 -14.00 -12.43
C VAL A 121 -3.44 -12.64 -11.74
N ARG A 122 -2.21 -12.17 -11.48
CA ARG A 122 -1.91 -10.98 -10.67
C ARG A 122 -0.78 -10.14 -11.26
N GLY A 123 -0.75 -8.86 -10.88
CA GLY A 123 0.27 -7.91 -11.29
C GLY A 123 -0.13 -7.17 -12.57
N LYS A 124 0.83 -6.93 -13.46
CA LYS A 124 0.71 -6.08 -14.65
C LYS A 124 -0.03 -6.76 -15.81
N VAL A 125 -1.30 -7.09 -15.57
CA VAL A 125 -2.25 -7.62 -16.55
C VAL A 125 -3.49 -6.73 -16.64
N LYS A 126 -4.16 -6.64 -17.80
CA LYS A 126 -5.36 -5.78 -17.96
C LYS A 126 -6.61 -6.34 -17.28
N ARG A 127 -6.59 -7.63 -16.88
CA ARG A 127 -7.69 -8.34 -16.21
C ARG A 127 -7.15 -9.26 -15.11
N PRO A 128 -6.67 -8.70 -13.97
CA PRO A 128 -6.25 -9.52 -12.83
C PRO A 128 -7.47 -10.20 -12.20
N GLY A 129 -7.29 -11.35 -11.56
CA GLY A 129 -8.37 -12.05 -10.89
C GLY A 129 -8.28 -13.57 -10.91
N LYS A 130 -9.43 -14.21 -10.73
CA LYS A 130 -9.63 -15.66 -10.70
C LYS A 130 -10.19 -16.13 -12.05
N TYR A 131 -9.57 -17.15 -12.62
CA TYR A 131 -9.96 -17.78 -13.88
C TYR A 131 -10.37 -19.23 -13.64
N GLU A 132 -11.40 -19.69 -14.36
CA GLU A 132 -11.77 -21.11 -14.43
C GLU A 132 -10.63 -21.90 -15.06
N LEU A 133 -10.15 -22.94 -14.36
CA LEU A 133 -9.16 -23.88 -14.89
C LEU A 133 -9.87 -25.02 -15.62
N LYS A 134 -9.39 -25.31 -16.83
CA LYS A 134 -9.84 -26.44 -17.65
C LYS A 134 -8.74 -27.49 -17.77
N ASP A 135 -9.11 -28.72 -18.10
CA ASP A 135 -8.12 -29.78 -18.29
C ASP A 135 -7.17 -29.45 -19.46
N GLY A 136 -5.88 -29.70 -19.27
CA GLY A 136 -4.81 -29.35 -20.22
C GLY A 136 -4.55 -27.85 -20.45
N MET A 137 -5.25 -26.94 -19.75
CA MET A 137 -5.19 -25.49 -19.98
C MET A 137 -3.80 -24.90 -19.73
N ARG A 138 -3.43 -23.90 -20.53
CA ARG A 138 -2.12 -23.22 -20.50
C ARG A 138 -2.22 -21.74 -20.13
N LEU A 139 -1.07 -21.09 -19.98
CA LEU A 139 -1.00 -19.65 -19.74
C LEU A 139 -1.52 -18.84 -20.95
N SER A 140 -1.22 -19.29 -22.17
CA SER A 140 -1.71 -18.65 -23.40
C SER A 140 -3.24 -18.64 -23.52
N ASP A 141 -3.97 -19.56 -22.89
CA ASP A 141 -5.45 -19.53 -22.86
C ASP A 141 -6.00 -18.30 -22.11
N ILE A 142 -5.22 -17.73 -21.19
CA ILE A 142 -5.59 -16.59 -20.35
C ILE A 142 -4.96 -15.29 -20.85
N LEU A 143 -3.66 -15.32 -21.18
CA LEU A 143 -2.89 -14.17 -21.69
C LEU A 143 -2.47 -14.47 -23.13
N LYS A 144 -3.25 -13.98 -24.10
CA LYS A 144 -3.13 -14.39 -25.52
C LYS A 144 -2.11 -13.58 -26.31
N GLY A 145 -1.64 -12.48 -25.73
CA GLY A 145 -0.67 -11.57 -26.33
C GLY A 145 -0.56 -10.28 -25.53
N GLU A 146 0.24 -9.34 -26.05
CA GLU A 146 0.44 -7.99 -25.50
C GLU A 146 -0.90 -7.24 -25.25
N GLY A 147 -1.93 -7.57 -26.04
CA GLY A 147 -3.28 -7.05 -25.87
C GLY A 147 -3.91 -7.28 -24.48
N ASP A 148 -3.46 -8.29 -23.73
CA ASP A 148 -3.99 -8.65 -22.40
C ASP A 148 -3.12 -8.20 -21.21
N VAL A 149 -1.91 -7.65 -21.44
CA VAL A 149 -0.97 -7.22 -20.38
C VAL A 149 -0.75 -5.71 -20.37
N ASP A 150 -0.43 -5.16 -19.20
CA ASP A 150 -0.19 -3.71 -19.07
C ASP A 150 1.12 -3.29 -19.76
N ASP A 151 1.20 -2.06 -20.26
CA ASP A 151 2.36 -1.60 -21.04
C ASP A 151 3.64 -1.55 -20.16
N GLU A 152 3.52 -1.40 -18.83
CA GLU A 152 4.66 -1.52 -17.91
C GLU A 152 5.06 -2.98 -17.59
N ALA A 153 4.42 -4.01 -18.17
CA ALA A 153 4.73 -5.41 -17.89
C ALA A 153 6.17 -5.79 -18.29
N HIS A 154 6.79 -6.68 -17.51
CA HIS A 154 8.05 -7.33 -17.87
C HIS A 154 7.75 -8.58 -18.70
N LEU A 155 7.90 -8.50 -20.02
CA LEU A 155 7.54 -9.62 -20.89
C LEU A 155 8.47 -10.82 -20.70
N ASP A 156 9.76 -10.61 -20.45
CA ASP A 156 10.72 -11.72 -20.33
C ASP A 156 10.74 -12.43 -18.96
N TYR A 157 9.96 -11.96 -17.98
CA TYR A 157 9.97 -12.52 -16.63
C TYR A 157 8.63 -12.43 -15.89
N GLY A 158 8.00 -13.58 -15.71
CA GLY A 158 6.92 -13.83 -14.76
C GLY A 158 7.21 -15.04 -13.86
N LEU A 159 6.41 -15.22 -12.82
CA LEU A 159 6.49 -16.36 -11.89
C LEU A 159 5.12 -17.02 -11.72
N ILE A 160 5.04 -18.35 -11.89
CA ILE A 160 3.92 -19.15 -11.41
C ILE A 160 4.28 -19.68 -10.03
N LYS A 161 3.53 -19.27 -9.00
CA LYS A 161 3.57 -19.90 -7.69
C LYS A 161 2.62 -21.10 -7.69
N ARG A 162 3.18 -22.30 -7.68
CA ARG A 162 2.48 -23.59 -7.61
C ARG A 162 2.55 -24.15 -6.20
N LEU A 163 1.54 -24.90 -5.75
CA LEU A 163 1.54 -25.53 -4.42
C LEU A 163 1.56 -27.05 -4.55
N ARG A 164 2.61 -27.71 -4.06
CA ARG A 164 2.80 -29.17 -4.19
C ARG A 164 2.30 -29.93 -2.96
N PRO A 165 1.31 -30.85 -3.10
CA PRO A 165 0.93 -31.79 -2.04
C PRO A 165 2.07 -32.76 -1.68
N PRO A 166 2.03 -33.43 -0.51
CA PRO A 166 1.02 -33.29 0.54
C PRO A 166 1.24 -32.06 1.45
N GLU A 167 2.47 -31.54 1.48
CA GLU A 167 2.91 -30.48 2.41
C GLU A 167 2.48 -29.07 1.99
N MET A 168 1.92 -28.91 0.79
CA MET A 168 1.53 -27.63 0.17
C MET A 168 2.70 -26.63 0.08
N LYS A 169 3.93 -27.14 -0.10
CA LYS A 169 5.12 -26.32 -0.34
C LYS A 169 4.96 -25.48 -1.61
N ALA A 170 5.40 -24.22 -1.55
CA ALA A 170 5.37 -23.32 -2.69
C ALA A 170 6.58 -23.56 -3.59
N GLU A 171 6.31 -23.93 -4.84
CA GLU A 171 7.25 -23.98 -5.95
C GLU A 171 7.11 -22.68 -6.76
N LEU A 172 8.22 -22.13 -7.25
CA LEU A 172 8.25 -20.93 -8.09
C LEU A 172 8.79 -21.29 -9.47
N LEU A 173 7.92 -21.30 -10.48
CA LEU A 173 8.24 -21.64 -11.86
C LEU A 173 8.37 -20.34 -12.68
N PRO A 174 9.58 -19.94 -13.11
CA PRO A 174 9.75 -18.78 -13.97
C PRO A 174 9.28 -19.06 -15.40
N PHE A 175 8.77 -18.03 -16.07
CA PHE A 175 8.35 -18.07 -17.48
C PHE A 175 8.59 -16.72 -18.15
N SER A 176 8.56 -16.70 -19.49
CA SER A 176 8.56 -15.49 -20.31
C SER A 176 7.24 -15.39 -21.07
N LEU A 177 6.55 -14.25 -20.94
CA LEU A 177 5.39 -13.91 -21.78
C LEU A 177 5.82 -13.76 -23.24
N ALA A 178 7.02 -13.23 -23.52
CA ALA A 178 7.52 -13.13 -24.89
C ALA A 178 7.67 -14.54 -25.54
N SER A 179 8.14 -15.54 -24.79
CA SER A 179 8.10 -16.94 -25.24
C SER A 179 6.66 -17.40 -25.47
N VAL A 180 5.78 -17.26 -24.47
CA VAL A 180 4.37 -17.72 -24.51
C VAL A 180 3.62 -17.14 -25.71
N PHE A 181 3.72 -15.83 -25.93
CA PHE A 181 3.07 -15.14 -27.05
C PHE A 181 3.66 -15.54 -28.42
N SER A 182 4.92 -15.97 -28.46
CA SER A 182 5.54 -16.57 -29.66
C SER A 182 5.19 -18.06 -29.89
N GLY A 183 4.35 -18.65 -29.03
CA GLY A 183 3.98 -20.06 -29.08
C GLY A 183 5.04 -21.02 -28.52
N LYS A 184 5.93 -20.53 -27.65
CA LYS A 184 7.03 -21.29 -27.04
C LYS A 184 6.93 -21.29 -25.52
N ASP A 185 7.45 -22.35 -24.89
CA ASP A 185 7.61 -22.46 -23.43
C ASP A 185 6.34 -22.17 -22.60
N ASP A 186 5.16 -22.34 -23.21
CA ASP A 186 3.85 -21.99 -22.64
C ASP A 186 3.43 -22.95 -21.52
N PRO A 187 3.43 -22.54 -20.24
CA PRO A 187 3.24 -23.45 -19.12
C PRO A 187 1.81 -24.02 -19.05
N ILE A 188 1.69 -25.33 -18.84
CA ILE A 188 0.43 -25.95 -18.42
C ILE A 188 0.15 -25.52 -16.98
N LEU A 189 -1.07 -25.07 -16.73
CA LEU A 189 -1.52 -24.56 -15.42
C LEU A 189 -2.10 -25.69 -14.55
N GLU A 190 -1.88 -25.61 -13.25
CA GLU A 190 -2.39 -26.55 -12.24
C GLU A 190 -3.35 -25.86 -11.24
N PRO A 191 -4.23 -26.63 -10.56
CA PRO A 191 -5.13 -26.11 -9.53
C PRO A 191 -4.45 -25.19 -8.51
N ARG A 192 -4.99 -23.97 -8.35
CA ARG A 192 -4.53 -22.92 -7.42
C ARG A 192 -3.18 -22.28 -7.77
N ASP A 193 -2.66 -22.49 -8.98
CA ASP A 193 -1.55 -21.68 -9.48
C ASP A 193 -1.85 -20.19 -9.34
N THR A 194 -0.85 -19.43 -8.87
CA THR A 194 -0.89 -17.97 -8.90
C THR A 194 0.18 -17.46 -9.87
N VAL A 195 -0.26 -16.98 -11.03
CA VAL A 195 0.56 -16.34 -12.05
C VAL A 195 0.81 -14.88 -11.66
N PHE A 196 2.08 -14.50 -11.59
CA PHE A 196 2.53 -13.12 -11.35
C PHE A 196 3.22 -12.57 -12.61
N VAL A 197 2.64 -11.51 -13.18
CA VAL A 197 3.28 -10.68 -14.21
C VAL A 197 3.81 -9.42 -13.53
N PHE A 198 5.12 -9.22 -13.54
CA PHE A 198 5.74 -8.10 -12.85
C PHE A 198 5.76 -6.83 -13.71
N SER A 199 5.94 -5.68 -13.08
CA SER A 199 6.35 -4.47 -13.80
C SER A 199 7.83 -4.54 -14.15
N ARG A 200 8.21 -4.06 -15.34
CA ARG A 200 9.61 -3.88 -15.76
C ARG A 200 10.42 -3.06 -14.74
N TRP A 201 9.74 -2.11 -14.08
CA TRP A 201 10.30 -1.21 -13.07
C TRP A 201 10.65 -1.87 -11.71
N TYR A 202 10.43 -3.17 -11.54
CA TYR A 202 11.03 -3.93 -10.43
C TYR A 202 12.47 -4.38 -10.71
N PHE A 203 12.91 -4.33 -11.97
CA PHE A 203 14.20 -4.88 -12.44
C PHE A 203 15.07 -3.81 -13.12
N SER A 204 14.59 -2.58 -13.21
CA SER A 204 15.26 -1.42 -13.82
C SER A 204 14.70 -0.15 -13.20
N GLU A 205 15.51 0.90 -13.10
CA GLU A 205 15.05 2.18 -12.58
C GLU A 205 14.02 2.82 -13.53
N ARG A 206 13.01 3.50 -12.98
CA ARG A 206 12.10 4.34 -13.78
C ARG A 206 12.91 5.53 -14.31
N PRO A 207 12.94 5.79 -15.64
CA PRO A 207 13.70 6.89 -16.21
C PRO A 207 13.21 8.22 -15.65
N ARG A 208 14.14 9.15 -15.41
CA ARG A 208 13.82 10.48 -14.86
C ARG A 208 14.32 11.56 -15.78
N VAL A 209 13.88 12.78 -15.52
CA VAL A 209 14.55 14.01 -15.95
C VAL A 209 14.80 14.86 -14.73
N ARG A 210 15.94 15.57 -14.72
CA ARG A 210 16.31 16.48 -13.64
C ARG A 210 16.13 17.92 -14.08
N LEU A 211 15.58 18.74 -13.20
CA LEU A 211 15.54 20.19 -13.34
C LEU A 211 16.29 20.78 -12.16
N GLU A 212 17.35 21.52 -12.43
CA GLU A 212 18.23 22.13 -11.43
C GLU A 212 18.29 23.64 -11.65
N GLY A 213 18.65 24.39 -10.61
CA GLY A 213 18.84 25.85 -10.68
C GLY A 213 17.70 26.66 -10.05
N GLU A 214 17.39 27.80 -10.66
CA GLU A 214 16.47 28.82 -10.15
C GLU A 214 15.00 28.50 -10.49
N VAL A 215 14.51 27.40 -9.88
CA VAL A 215 13.18 26.83 -10.13
C VAL A 215 12.41 26.63 -8.83
N ARG A 216 11.07 26.64 -8.88
CA ARG A 216 10.24 26.64 -7.66
C ARG A 216 10.23 25.30 -6.94
N CYS A 217 10.29 24.18 -7.66
CA CYS A 217 10.22 22.82 -7.10
C CYS A 217 9.11 22.65 -6.04
N SER A 218 7.86 22.91 -6.45
CA SER A 218 6.66 22.53 -5.69
C SER A 218 6.24 21.14 -6.15
N SER A 219 6.34 20.17 -5.24
CA SER A 219 5.92 18.79 -5.49
C SER A 219 4.40 18.60 -5.50
N ASP A 220 3.64 19.65 -5.16
CA ASP A 220 2.18 19.68 -5.19
C ASP A 220 1.61 19.51 -6.62
N PHE A 221 2.38 19.90 -7.64
CA PHE A 221 2.03 19.77 -9.06
C PHE A 221 2.46 18.45 -9.72
N VAL A 222 3.05 17.51 -8.96
CA VAL A 222 3.28 16.14 -9.44
C VAL A 222 1.92 15.48 -9.68
N LEU A 223 1.48 15.50 -10.95
CA LEU A 223 0.37 14.71 -11.48
C LEU A 223 0.70 13.22 -11.31
N LYS A 224 0.42 12.68 -10.11
CA LYS A 224 0.74 11.31 -9.71
C LYS A 224 0.33 10.32 -10.81
N SER A 225 1.34 9.68 -11.40
CA SER A 225 1.19 8.60 -12.37
C SER A 225 0.30 7.51 -11.77
N GLY A 226 -0.93 7.40 -12.29
CA GLY A 226 -1.90 6.33 -11.96
C GLY A 226 -2.17 6.07 -10.46
N ASP A 227 -2.73 7.02 -9.69
CA ASP A 227 -3.22 6.64 -8.33
C ASP A 227 -4.35 7.50 -7.67
N ARG A 228 -5.41 7.83 -8.41
CA ARG A 228 -6.70 8.26 -7.80
C ARG A 228 -7.97 7.69 -8.45
N ARG A 229 -7.85 7.03 -9.61
CA ARG A 229 -8.95 6.23 -10.20
C ARG A 229 -8.78 4.75 -9.88
N GLU A 230 -7.57 4.18 -10.00
CA GLU A 230 -7.32 2.77 -9.60
C GLU A 230 -7.59 2.52 -8.12
N LYS A 231 -6.99 3.26 -7.17
CA LYS A 231 -7.37 3.19 -5.74
C LYS A 231 -8.83 3.53 -5.40
N ARG A 232 -9.65 3.93 -6.39
CA ARG A 232 -11.11 4.11 -6.25
C ARG A 232 -11.92 3.05 -7.02
N MET A 233 -11.33 2.37 -8.00
CA MET A 233 -11.84 1.17 -8.68
C MET A 233 -11.53 -0.06 -7.81
N GLU A 234 -10.28 -0.29 -7.41
CA GLU A 234 -9.88 -1.34 -6.47
C GLU A 234 -10.65 -1.25 -5.15
N ARG A 235 -10.88 -0.02 -4.64
CA ARG A 235 -11.78 0.19 -3.49
C ARG A 235 -13.20 -0.24 -3.80
N ARG A 236 -13.75 0.14 -4.97
CA ARG A 236 -15.11 -0.26 -5.36
C ARG A 236 -15.24 -1.76 -5.59
N GLU A 237 -14.26 -2.43 -6.18
CA GLU A 237 -14.25 -3.88 -6.36
C GLU A 237 -14.03 -4.63 -5.03
N ALA A 238 -13.40 -3.98 -4.03
CA ALA A 238 -13.33 -4.48 -2.65
C ALA A 238 -14.58 -4.14 -1.81
N GLU A 239 -15.28 -3.05 -2.10
CA GLU A 239 -16.48 -2.53 -1.43
C GLU A 239 -17.78 -3.13 -2.03
N GLU A 240 -17.79 -3.55 -3.30
CA GLU A 240 -18.88 -4.27 -3.99
C GLU A 240 -18.81 -5.80 -3.79
N LYS A 241 -18.12 -6.27 -2.74
CA LYS A 241 -18.38 -7.60 -2.21
C LYS A 241 -19.84 -7.65 -1.73
N PRO A 242 -20.66 -8.63 -2.16
CA PRO A 242 -21.98 -8.83 -1.56
C PRO A 242 -21.78 -9.07 -0.07
N ALA A 243 -22.54 -8.35 0.77
CA ALA A 243 -22.27 -8.21 2.20
C ALA A 243 -22.17 -9.57 2.91
N ALA A 244 -20.94 -10.03 3.15
CA ALA A 244 -20.67 -11.16 4.02
C ALA A 244 -21.07 -10.75 5.44
N TYR A 245 -22.15 -11.35 5.95
CA TYR A 245 -22.61 -11.14 7.31
C TYR A 245 -21.57 -11.69 8.29
N GLU A 246 -20.74 -10.79 8.85
CA GLU A 246 -19.88 -11.08 9.99
C GLU A 246 -20.66 -10.86 11.31
N PRO A 247 -21.11 -11.92 12.01
CA PRO A 247 -21.78 -11.76 13.29
C PRO A 247 -20.78 -11.40 14.39
N GLY A 248 -20.56 -10.11 14.63
CA GLY A 248 -20.02 -9.62 15.90
C GLY A 248 -19.00 -8.48 15.84
N LYS A 249 -19.50 -7.25 15.73
CA LYS A 249 -19.01 -6.10 16.51
C LYS A 249 -20.10 -5.03 16.68
N ASP A 250 -20.42 -4.78 17.94
CA ASP A 250 -20.94 -3.54 18.51
C ASP A 250 -22.13 -2.83 17.85
N GLU A 251 -23.35 -3.29 18.18
CA GLU A 251 -24.45 -2.35 18.48
C GLU A 251 -24.90 -2.50 19.94
N LYS A 252 -24.97 -1.37 20.66
CA LYS A 252 -25.45 -1.30 22.05
C LYS A 252 -26.86 -0.71 22.06
N PHE A 253 -27.87 -1.53 22.30
CA PHE A 253 -29.11 -1.06 22.92
C PHE A 253 -29.06 -1.39 24.41
N GLY A 254 -29.26 -0.38 25.25
CA GLY A 254 -28.98 -0.46 26.67
C GLY A 254 -30.20 -0.30 27.56
N GLN A 255 -30.20 -1.01 28.67
CA GLN A 255 -30.70 -0.53 29.97
C GLN A 255 -29.74 -1.03 31.06
N LYS A 256 -29.48 -0.19 32.07
CA LYS A 256 -28.69 -0.57 33.26
C LYS A 256 -29.53 -1.46 34.19
N PRO A 257 -28.89 -2.31 34.99
CA PRO A 257 -28.73 -1.95 36.42
C PRO A 257 -27.26 -1.88 36.87
N ASP A 258 -26.98 -1.18 37.96
CA ASP A 258 -25.64 -1.12 38.56
C ASP A 258 -25.27 -2.42 39.30
N LYS A 259 -24.02 -2.87 39.11
CA LYS A 259 -23.18 -3.70 40.04
C LYS A 259 -21.82 -4.06 39.40
N GLN A 260 -21.02 -3.07 39.02
CA GLN A 260 -19.71 -3.32 38.38
C GLN A 260 -18.56 -2.38 38.80
N GLU A 261 -18.68 -1.67 39.93
CA GLU A 261 -17.55 -0.88 40.47
C GLU A 261 -16.58 -1.69 41.34
N ASP A 262 -17.03 -2.74 42.02
CA ASP A 262 -16.22 -3.41 43.04
C ASP A 262 -15.13 -4.31 42.45
N PHE A 263 -15.41 -4.98 41.32
CA PHE A 263 -14.45 -5.89 40.66
C PHE A 263 -13.19 -5.19 40.10
N LYS A 264 -13.15 -3.85 40.09
CA LYS A 264 -11.94 -3.07 39.73
C LYS A 264 -11.16 -2.53 40.93
N LYS A 265 -11.62 -2.76 42.18
CA LYS A 265 -10.93 -2.33 43.40
C LYS A 265 -9.93 -3.37 43.94
N GLU A 266 -10.10 -4.65 43.62
CA GLU A 266 -9.23 -5.72 44.13
C GLU A 266 -7.95 -5.91 43.29
N LEU A 267 -8.03 -5.80 41.96
CA LEU A 267 -6.89 -5.87 41.02
C LEU A 267 -5.89 -4.68 41.10
N LYS A 268 -5.90 -3.93 42.20
CA LYS A 268 -4.97 -2.82 42.49
C LYS A 268 -4.34 -2.89 43.89
N LYS A 269 -4.47 -4.01 44.62
CA LYS A 269 -3.98 -4.15 45.99
C LYS A 269 -2.67 -4.94 46.17
N GLU A 270 -2.11 -5.52 45.11
CA GLU A 270 -0.80 -6.18 45.15
C GLU A 270 0.15 -5.51 44.15
N GLY A 271 1.34 -5.09 44.61
CA GLY A 271 2.36 -4.47 43.73
C GLY A 271 3.01 -3.15 44.19
N THR A 272 3.25 -2.92 45.48
CA THR A 272 4.03 -1.76 45.97
C THR A 272 5.01 -2.14 47.07
N VAL A 273 6.14 -1.42 47.15
CA VAL A 273 7.30 -1.65 48.05
C VAL A 273 8.15 -2.85 47.57
N ARG A 274 9.47 -2.75 47.32
CA ARG A 274 10.47 -1.68 47.57
C ARG A 274 11.60 -1.69 46.50
N LYS A 275 12.50 -0.70 46.52
CA LYS A 275 13.94 -0.84 46.24
C LYS A 275 14.71 -0.70 47.56
N ASP A 276 15.89 -1.31 47.70
CA ASP A 276 17.07 -0.75 48.40
C ASP A 276 18.30 -1.68 48.22
N GLU A 277 19.46 -1.26 48.71
CA GLU A 277 20.81 -1.45 48.14
C GLU A 277 21.61 -2.76 48.39
N HIS A 278 22.66 -2.93 47.55
CA HIS A 278 24.04 -3.40 47.85
C HIS A 278 24.45 -4.91 48.02
N ARG A 279 25.52 -5.28 47.26
CA ARG A 279 26.54 -6.36 47.46
C ARG A 279 26.12 -7.85 47.25
N PRO A 280 27.06 -8.83 47.09
CA PRO A 280 28.17 -8.86 46.10
C PRO A 280 28.53 -10.26 45.50
N GLY A 281 29.24 -10.30 44.35
CA GLY A 281 30.37 -11.24 44.12
C GLY A 281 30.18 -12.52 43.27
N LEU A 282 31.32 -12.97 42.70
CA LEU A 282 31.63 -14.19 41.90
C LEU A 282 30.92 -14.30 40.52
N LYS A 283 31.61 -14.51 39.38
CA LYS A 283 32.57 -15.58 38.94
C LYS A 283 31.86 -16.94 38.73
N GLU A 284 32.05 -17.72 37.66
CA GLU A 284 32.88 -17.66 36.42
C GLU A 284 32.43 -18.81 35.47
N VAL A 285 32.85 -19.08 34.22
CA VAL A 285 33.87 -18.60 33.23
C VAL A 285 33.50 -19.18 31.83
N LEU A 286 34.22 -18.80 30.74
CA LEU A 286 34.31 -19.41 29.37
C LEU A 286 33.45 -18.79 28.24
N PRO A 287 33.94 -18.77 26.97
CA PRO A 287 35.17 -18.05 26.57
C PRO A 287 35.08 -17.35 25.19
N ASP A 288 35.82 -16.25 25.02
CA ASP A 288 36.08 -15.67 23.70
C ASP A 288 37.03 -16.54 22.85
N ARG A 289 36.94 -16.39 21.52
CA ARG A 289 37.93 -16.89 20.56
C ARG A 289 38.38 -15.75 19.66
N GLU A 290 39.66 -15.41 19.77
CA GLU A 290 40.30 -14.34 19.03
C GLU A 290 41.55 -14.87 18.28
N THR A 291 42.00 -14.12 17.27
CA THR A 291 43.29 -14.27 16.55
C THR A 291 43.44 -15.52 15.64
N PRO A 292 44.41 -15.56 14.70
CA PRO A 292 45.46 -14.57 14.43
C PRO A 292 45.55 -14.03 13.00
N ALA A 293 46.15 -12.85 12.87
CA ALA A 293 46.72 -12.38 11.61
C ALA A 293 48.01 -13.15 11.26
N ARG A 294 48.39 -13.15 9.98
CA ARG A 294 49.73 -13.53 9.51
C ARG A 294 50.15 -12.66 8.35
N ASP A 295 51.41 -12.22 8.38
CA ASP A 295 52.04 -11.53 7.27
C ASP A 295 52.27 -12.45 6.07
N ALA A 296 52.07 -11.90 4.87
CA ALA A 296 52.63 -12.42 3.63
C ALA A 296 52.97 -11.23 2.74
N LYS A 297 54.25 -11.06 2.41
CA LYS A 297 54.76 -9.95 1.61
C LYS A 297 55.04 -10.38 0.16
N GLU A 298 54.87 -9.42 -0.74
CA GLU A 298 55.51 -9.30 -2.06
C GLU A 298 55.01 -10.14 -3.27
N SER A 299 55.19 -9.51 -4.44
CA SER A 299 55.10 -10.03 -5.81
C SER A 299 53.72 -10.38 -6.41
N ARG A 300 53.06 -9.35 -6.99
CA ARG A 300 52.74 -9.32 -8.43
C ARG A 300 52.42 -7.90 -8.89
N GLN A 301 53.02 -7.49 -10.00
CA GLN A 301 52.82 -6.19 -10.65
C GLN A 301 51.78 -6.29 -11.76
N ASN A 302 51.18 -5.12 -12.10
CA ASN A 302 50.46 -4.78 -13.32
C ASN A 302 49.18 -5.58 -13.64
N GLY A 303 48.10 -4.87 -14.00
CA GLY A 303 46.90 -5.50 -14.55
C GLY A 303 45.57 -4.78 -14.33
N GLN A 304 45.51 -3.70 -13.54
CA GLN A 304 44.29 -2.89 -13.42
C GLN A 304 44.37 -1.65 -14.30
N ALA A 305 43.60 -1.65 -15.39
CA ALA A 305 43.27 -0.43 -16.11
C ALA A 305 42.35 0.40 -15.22
N GLN A 306 42.82 1.57 -14.79
CA GLN A 306 41.97 2.56 -14.15
C GLN A 306 41.10 3.20 -15.22
N SER A 307 39.79 3.02 -15.14
CA SER A 307 38.84 3.88 -15.84
C SER A 307 38.90 5.24 -15.15
N GLU A 308 39.58 6.20 -15.77
CA GLU A 308 39.57 7.61 -15.34
C GLU A 308 38.18 8.21 -15.61
N GLU A 309 37.24 7.95 -14.71
CA GLU A 309 36.03 8.79 -14.60
C GLU A 309 36.49 10.19 -14.21
N ALA A 310 36.51 11.09 -15.18
CA ALA A 310 36.92 12.48 -15.00
C ALA A 310 35.90 13.22 -14.13
N GLY A 311 36.06 13.09 -12.81
CA GLY A 311 35.25 13.79 -11.82
C GLY A 311 35.33 15.29 -12.02
N TYR A 312 34.25 15.88 -12.50
CA TYR A 312 34.09 17.32 -12.60
C TYR A 312 33.98 17.90 -11.18
N GLU A 313 35.09 18.39 -10.63
CA GLU A 313 35.11 19.04 -9.31
C GLU A 313 34.23 20.31 -9.34
N ASP A 314 33.10 20.23 -8.65
CA ASP A 314 32.11 21.30 -8.56
C ASP A 314 32.66 22.48 -7.74
N LYS A 315 33.13 23.54 -8.43
CA LYS A 315 33.85 24.66 -7.83
C LYS A 315 32.93 25.76 -7.31
N GLY A 316 32.13 25.41 -6.31
CA GLY A 316 31.40 26.35 -5.47
C GLY A 316 30.10 25.75 -4.95
N ASP A 317 29.89 25.79 -3.63
CA ASP A 317 28.67 25.33 -2.96
C ASP A 317 27.49 26.29 -3.24
N ILE A 318 27.02 26.29 -4.49
CA ILE A 318 25.76 26.90 -4.89
C ILE A 318 24.71 25.80 -4.81
N SER A 319 23.97 25.76 -3.70
CA SER A 319 22.92 24.77 -3.46
C SER A 319 21.70 25.00 -4.35
N TYR A 320 21.84 24.69 -5.64
CA TYR A 320 20.79 24.79 -6.65
C TYR A 320 19.60 23.90 -6.30
N LYS A 321 18.38 24.39 -6.55
CA LYS A 321 17.17 23.63 -6.21
C LYS A 321 16.97 22.51 -7.22
N ARG A 322 17.23 21.27 -6.80
CA ARG A 322 17.01 20.06 -7.61
C ARG A 322 15.56 19.58 -7.53
N CYS A 323 14.99 19.34 -8.69
CA CYS A 323 13.79 18.57 -8.94
C CYS A 323 14.13 17.30 -9.73
N GLU A 324 13.40 16.23 -9.45
CA GLU A 324 13.36 15.05 -10.30
C GLU A 324 11.91 14.79 -10.69
N LEU A 325 11.68 14.48 -11.96
CA LEU A 325 10.38 14.09 -12.49
C LEU A 325 10.53 12.75 -13.23
N GLU A 326 9.55 11.87 -13.08
CA GLU A 326 9.45 10.66 -13.89
C GLU A 326 9.31 11.04 -15.38
N TYR A 327 10.18 10.51 -16.23
CA TYR A 327 10.14 10.75 -17.66
C TYR A 327 8.86 10.16 -18.27
N ARG A 328 8.29 10.87 -19.25
CA ARG A 328 7.14 10.43 -20.06
C ARG A 328 7.37 10.84 -21.50
N ASP A 329 6.83 10.09 -22.44
CA ASP A 329 7.03 10.37 -23.86
C ASP A 329 6.48 11.74 -24.28
N ASN A 330 7.26 12.44 -25.11
CA ASN A 330 7.01 13.80 -25.59
C ASN A 330 7.08 14.90 -24.51
N LEU A 331 7.62 14.63 -23.32
CA LEU A 331 7.88 15.65 -22.30
C LEU A 331 8.87 16.70 -22.82
N THR A 332 8.49 17.97 -22.84
CA THR A 332 9.39 19.07 -23.26
C THR A 332 10.00 19.81 -22.06
N VAL A 333 11.04 20.62 -22.31
CA VAL A 333 11.64 21.53 -21.30
C VAL A 333 10.56 22.36 -20.59
N ARG A 334 9.64 22.98 -21.35
CA ARG A 334 8.55 23.78 -20.79
C ARG A 334 7.63 22.95 -19.89
N ASP A 335 7.34 21.71 -20.26
CA ASP A 335 6.49 20.83 -19.45
C ASP A 335 7.19 20.44 -18.14
N LEU A 336 8.48 20.13 -18.19
CA LEU A 336 9.29 19.88 -16.99
C LEU A 336 9.30 21.11 -16.05
N VAL A 337 9.49 22.32 -16.60
CA VAL A 337 9.42 23.58 -15.83
C VAL A 337 8.03 23.80 -15.21
N LEU A 338 6.94 23.51 -15.94
CA LEU A 338 5.57 23.71 -15.43
C LEU A 338 5.17 22.64 -14.39
N LEU A 339 5.48 21.37 -14.62
CA LEU A 339 5.13 20.25 -13.73
C LEU A 339 5.90 20.26 -12.39
N THR A 340 7.04 20.96 -12.34
CA THR A 340 7.81 21.22 -11.11
C THR A 340 7.39 22.51 -10.38
N GLY A 341 6.32 23.17 -10.85
CA GLY A 341 5.73 24.34 -10.21
C GLY A 341 6.19 25.69 -10.75
N GLY A 342 7.01 25.73 -11.81
CA GLY A 342 7.42 26.93 -12.52
C GLY A 342 8.80 27.50 -12.14
N LEU A 343 9.23 28.51 -12.89
CA LEU A 343 10.46 29.27 -12.65
C LEU A 343 10.39 30.06 -11.34
N ALA A 344 11.51 30.14 -10.62
CA ALA A 344 11.62 31.01 -9.44
C ALA A 344 11.81 32.49 -9.86
N PRO A 345 11.60 33.46 -8.95
CA PRO A 345 11.53 34.88 -9.32
C PRO A 345 12.81 35.47 -9.92
N GLU A 346 13.97 34.84 -9.69
CA GLU A 346 15.27 35.34 -10.14
C GLU A 346 15.83 34.56 -11.33
N ALA A 347 14.99 33.74 -11.99
CA ALA A 347 15.38 32.89 -13.10
C ALA A 347 15.78 33.71 -14.33
N SER A 348 16.90 33.34 -14.96
CA SER A 348 17.37 33.96 -16.20
C SER A 348 16.37 33.75 -17.33
N SER A 349 15.86 34.84 -17.90
CA SER A 349 15.09 34.83 -19.16
C SER A 349 15.97 34.56 -20.40
N GLY A 350 17.30 34.45 -20.22
CA GLY A 350 18.31 34.26 -21.26
C GLY A 350 18.58 32.78 -21.55
N GLY A 351 19.85 32.38 -21.46
CA GLY A 351 20.31 31.01 -21.66
C GLY A 351 19.93 30.06 -20.52
N PHE A 352 19.67 28.81 -20.88
CA PHE A 352 19.60 27.65 -19.99
C PHE A 352 20.27 26.46 -20.67
N GLU A 353 20.77 25.50 -19.90
CA GLU A 353 21.51 24.35 -20.42
C GLU A 353 20.69 23.05 -20.34
N VAL A 354 20.76 22.22 -21.39
CA VAL A 354 20.35 20.83 -21.34
C VAL A 354 21.58 19.94 -21.46
N TYR A 355 21.87 19.19 -20.40
CA TYR A 355 22.87 18.14 -20.38
C TYR A 355 22.20 16.82 -20.71
N ARG A 356 22.69 16.14 -21.74
CA ARG A 356 22.13 14.89 -22.26
C ARG A 356 23.20 13.80 -22.22
N THR A 357 22.87 12.67 -21.59
CA THR A 357 23.80 11.54 -21.47
C THR A 357 23.51 10.51 -22.57
N ASP A 358 24.52 10.11 -23.33
CA ASP A 358 24.38 8.98 -24.26
C ASP A 358 24.32 7.65 -23.49
N PRO A 359 23.29 6.81 -23.68
CA PRO A 359 23.08 5.62 -22.86
C PRO A 359 24.07 4.47 -23.10
N GLY A 360 24.81 4.49 -24.22
CA GLY A 360 25.80 3.45 -24.55
C GLY A 360 27.21 3.80 -24.08
N THR A 361 27.63 5.04 -24.29
CA THR A 361 29.00 5.53 -24.04
C THR A 361 29.14 6.31 -22.74
N ARG A 362 28.03 6.81 -22.16
CA ARG A 362 27.99 7.78 -21.06
C ARG A 362 28.63 9.13 -21.38
N ALA A 363 28.88 9.45 -22.65
CA ALA A 363 29.28 10.79 -23.07
C ALA A 363 28.16 11.79 -22.75
N ILE A 364 28.52 13.01 -22.33
CA ILE A 364 27.57 14.07 -21.99
C ILE A 364 27.66 15.17 -23.05
N GLU A 365 26.56 15.42 -23.76
CA GLU A 365 26.39 16.56 -24.65
C GLU A 365 25.73 17.72 -23.86
N SER A 366 26.17 18.95 -24.08
CA SER A 366 25.51 20.15 -23.55
C SER A 366 24.92 20.99 -24.69
N MET A 367 23.71 21.52 -24.46
CA MET A 367 22.97 22.35 -25.41
C MET A 367 22.53 23.63 -24.69
N GLU A 368 23.08 24.78 -25.08
CA GLU A 368 22.61 26.10 -24.61
C GLU A 368 21.38 26.54 -25.43
N LEU A 369 20.27 26.81 -24.75
CA LEU A 369 18.98 27.15 -25.35
C LEU A 369 18.39 28.40 -24.67
N ASN A 370 17.48 29.12 -25.35
CA ASN A 370 16.87 30.33 -24.79
C ASN A 370 15.56 30.03 -24.05
N LEU A 371 15.51 30.39 -22.76
CA LEU A 371 14.39 30.02 -21.88
C LEU A 371 13.10 30.77 -22.25
N SER A 372 13.19 32.04 -22.66
CA SER A 372 12.03 32.81 -23.10
C SER A 372 11.37 32.19 -24.34
N LYS A 373 12.18 31.75 -25.31
CA LYS A 373 11.72 31.02 -26.52
C LYS A 373 11.12 29.64 -26.16
N ALA A 374 11.80 28.87 -25.31
CA ALA A 374 11.30 27.56 -24.85
C ALA A 374 9.93 27.69 -24.15
N MET A 375 9.81 28.66 -23.24
CA MET A 375 8.54 28.98 -22.58
C MET A 375 7.48 29.55 -23.53
N ALA A 376 7.87 30.14 -24.66
CA ALA A 376 6.99 30.54 -25.77
C ALA A 376 6.66 29.40 -26.76
N THR A 377 7.03 28.15 -26.47
CA THR A 377 6.83 26.96 -27.33
C THR A 377 7.53 27.01 -28.70
N ASP A 378 8.62 27.78 -28.81
CA ASP A 378 9.53 27.75 -29.96
C ASP A 378 10.15 26.35 -30.13
N PRO A 379 9.97 25.65 -31.27
CA PRO A 379 10.46 24.28 -31.44
C PRO A 379 11.98 24.11 -31.39
N GLU A 380 12.77 25.16 -31.67
CA GLU A 380 14.24 25.08 -31.60
C GLU A 380 14.76 25.13 -30.16
N HIS A 381 13.95 25.63 -29.22
CA HIS A 381 14.36 25.83 -27.82
C HIS A 381 13.51 25.07 -26.80
N ASN A 382 12.26 24.74 -27.12
CA ASN A 382 11.43 23.86 -26.29
C ASN A 382 11.71 22.38 -26.60
N LEU A 383 12.96 21.97 -26.38
CA LEU A 383 13.48 20.65 -26.71
C LEU A 383 12.65 19.52 -26.07
N MET A 384 12.36 18.48 -26.84
CA MET A 384 11.87 17.21 -26.32
C MET A 384 12.98 16.53 -25.52
N LEU A 385 12.68 16.22 -24.26
CA LEU A 385 13.60 15.57 -23.34
C LEU A 385 13.73 14.08 -23.65
N ARG A 386 14.77 13.47 -23.08
CA ARG A 386 15.04 12.03 -23.07
C ARG A 386 15.21 11.58 -21.61
N PRO A 387 15.15 10.26 -21.34
CA PRO A 387 15.66 9.70 -20.09
C PRO A 387 17.01 10.28 -19.69
N ASP A 388 17.12 10.63 -18.42
CA ASP A 388 18.30 11.10 -17.70
C ASP A 388 18.91 12.44 -18.18
N ASP A 389 18.18 13.17 -19.03
CA ASP A 389 18.45 14.59 -19.30
C ASP A 389 18.41 15.42 -18.00
N ARG A 390 19.38 16.32 -17.87
CA ARG A 390 19.47 17.32 -16.78
C ARG A 390 19.38 18.72 -17.38
N VAL A 391 18.29 19.41 -17.09
CA VAL A 391 18.05 20.80 -17.46
C VAL A 391 18.50 21.72 -16.31
N VAL A 392 19.31 22.74 -16.61
CA VAL A 392 19.82 23.71 -15.62
C VAL A 392 19.33 25.11 -15.97
N ILE A 393 18.62 25.74 -15.02
CA ILE A 393 18.09 27.11 -15.14
C ILE A 393 18.95 28.07 -14.32
N HIS A 394 19.76 28.88 -14.99
CA HIS A 394 20.63 29.86 -14.33
C HIS A 394 19.84 30.99 -13.64
N SER A 395 20.38 31.51 -12.54
CA SER A 395 19.94 32.76 -11.93
C SER A 395 20.43 33.98 -12.72
N ILE A 396 19.64 35.05 -12.72
CA ILE A 396 20.07 36.39 -13.18
C ILE A 396 21.33 36.85 -12.42
N ARG A 397 21.54 36.38 -11.18
CA ARG A 397 22.72 36.72 -10.36
C ARG A 397 24.04 36.11 -10.85
N GLU A 398 24.00 34.96 -11.53
CA GLU A 398 25.19 34.35 -12.14
C GLU A 398 25.67 35.19 -13.32
N LEU A 399 24.73 35.69 -14.14
CA LEU A 399 24.99 36.52 -15.32
C LEU A 399 25.31 37.98 -14.98
N SER A 400 24.88 38.46 -13.81
CA SER A 400 25.19 39.80 -13.29
C SER A 400 25.49 39.73 -11.79
N PRO A 401 26.73 39.41 -11.38
CA PRO A 401 27.09 39.31 -9.98
C PRO A 401 26.85 40.64 -9.24
N ARG A 402 26.38 40.52 -7.99
CA ARG A 402 26.17 41.66 -7.10
C ARG A 402 27.48 42.47 -7.00
N ARG A 403 27.42 43.73 -7.39
CA ARG A 403 28.54 44.66 -7.25
C ARG A 403 28.56 45.17 -5.81
N PHE A 404 29.75 45.37 -5.26
CA PHE A 404 29.93 45.91 -3.92
C PHE A 404 30.79 47.17 -3.98
N VAL A 405 30.52 48.10 -3.08
CA VAL A 405 31.36 49.28 -2.82
C VAL A 405 31.80 49.22 -1.36
N SER A 406 33.09 49.47 -1.11
CA SER A 406 33.64 49.47 0.25
C SER A 406 33.90 50.89 0.73
N ILE A 407 33.68 51.13 2.03
CA ILE A 407 33.95 52.40 2.69
C ILE A 407 34.67 52.14 4.02
N ARG A 408 35.73 52.90 4.27
CA ARG A 408 36.70 52.70 5.36
C ARG A 408 37.13 54.06 5.90
N GLY A 409 37.60 54.10 7.15
CA GLY A 409 37.91 55.34 7.87
C GLY A 409 36.87 55.68 8.93
N GLU A 410 36.81 56.93 9.35
CA GLU A 410 35.95 57.44 10.42
C GLU A 410 34.51 57.63 9.93
N VAL A 411 33.82 56.51 9.66
CA VAL A 411 32.38 56.44 9.38
C VAL A 411 31.69 55.55 10.41
N GLY A 412 30.40 55.75 10.65
CA GLY A 412 29.68 55.03 11.71
C GLY A 412 29.68 53.49 11.57
N LYS A 413 29.79 52.98 10.34
CA LYS A 413 29.83 51.55 9.98
C LYS A 413 30.73 51.32 8.75
N PRO A 414 32.07 51.22 8.91
CA PRO A 414 32.95 50.86 7.80
C PRO A 414 32.70 49.40 7.38
N GLY A 415 32.81 49.11 6.08
CA GLY A 415 32.49 47.79 5.54
C GLY A 415 32.26 47.79 4.03
N GLU A 416 31.69 46.69 3.53
CA GLU A 416 31.26 46.54 2.15
C GLU A 416 29.72 46.60 2.07
N TYR A 417 29.22 47.33 1.07
CA TYR A 417 27.81 47.57 0.84
C TYR A 417 27.44 47.16 -0.59
N GLU A 418 26.26 46.56 -0.75
CA GLU A 418 25.75 46.20 -2.07
C GLU A 418 25.46 47.46 -2.90
N TYR A 419 26.06 47.55 -4.07
CA TYR A 419 26.01 48.73 -4.93
C TYR A 419 24.71 48.78 -5.73
N ALA A 420 23.84 49.73 -5.41
CA ALA A 420 22.75 50.13 -6.31
C ALA A 420 23.28 51.10 -7.38
N SER A 421 22.81 50.94 -8.62
CA SER A 421 23.28 51.67 -9.81
C SER A 421 23.05 53.20 -9.79
N ASN A 422 22.29 53.70 -8.82
CA ASN A 422 21.99 55.11 -8.61
C ASN A 422 22.68 55.73 -7.38
N TRP A 423 23.49 54.98 -6.63
CA TRP A 423 24.18 55.51 -5.43
C TRP A 423 25.32 56.46 -5.79
N THR A 424 25.36 57.60 -5.12
CA THR A 424 26.51 58.51 -5.06
C THR A 424 27.38 58.19 -3.83
N VAL A 425 28.56 58.82 -3.76
CA VAL A 425 29.44 58.74 -2.58
C VAL A 425 28.74 59.23 -1.30
N ARG A 426 27.84 60.22 -1.41
CA ARG A 426 27.04 60.70 -0.28
C ARG A 426 26.09 59.63 0.25
N ASP A 427 25.47 58.86 -0.64
CA ASP A 427 24.51 57.82 -0.26
C ASP A 427 25.23 56.63 0.39
N LEU A 428 26.44 56.29 -0.07
CA LEU A 428 27.31 55.30 0.57
C LEU A 428 27.78 55.77 1.97
N VAL A 429 28.18 57.03 2.12
CA VAL A 429 28.53 57.62 3.43
C VAL A 429 27.32 57.60 4.37
N PHE A 430 26.12 57.92 3.87
CA PHE A 430 24.89 57.88 4.66
C PHE A 430 24.48 56.46 5.06
N ALA A 431 24.59 55.48 4.15
CA ALA A 431 24.37 54.06 4.44
C ALA A 431 25.36 53.53 5.49
N ALA A 432 26.60 54.03 5.47
CA ALA A 432 27.63 53.79 6.49
C ALA A 432 27.43 54.57 7.79
N GLY A 433 26.28 55.21 8.00
CA GLY A 433 25.94 55.91 9.25
C GLY A 433 26.52 57.32 9.38
N GLY A 434 26.99 57.92 8.28
CA GLY A 434 27.66 59.22 8.27
C GLY A 434 29.15 59.14 8.58
N VAL A 435 29.83 60.28 8.42
CA VAL A 435 31.18 60.51 8.94
C VAL A 435 31.06 60.72 10.46
N LEU A 436 32.01 60.18 11.22
CA LEU A 436 32.14 60.45 12.65
C LEU A 436 32.92 61.75 12.84
N ASP A 437 32.42 62.68 13.66
CA ASP A 437 33.16 63.90 14.01
C ASP A 437 34.42 63.53 14.81
N SER A 438 35.58 63.60 14.16
CA SER A 438 36.86 63.88 14.81
C SER A 438 37.16 65.39 14.68
N ASP A 439 37.80 65.98 15.70
CA ASP A 439 38.07 67.43 15.80
C ASP A 439 39.16 67.93 14.81
N TYR A 440 39.00 67.64 13.53
CA TYR A 440 39.93 68.00 12.44
C TYR A 440 39.27 68.69 11.25
N LEU A 441 38.31 69.60 11.50
CA LEU A 441 38.09 70.78 10.63
C LEU A 441 39.23 71.81 10.77
N LYS A 442 40.45 71.27 10.69
CA LYS A 442 41.82 71.84 10.82
C LYS A 442 42.32 72.75 9.70
N GLU A 443 42.05 72.36 8.46
CA GLU A 443 42.47 73.02 7.21
C GLU A 443 41.69 72.38 6.04
N ALA A 444 41.44 73.14 4.98
CA ALA A 444 40.54 72.78 3.86
C ALA A 444 41.16 73.14 2.51
#